data_AF-A0A654L534-F1
#
_entry.id   AF-A0A654L534-F1
#
_cell.length_a   1.000
_cell.length_b   1.000
_cell.length_c   1.000
_cell.angle_alpha   90.00
_cell.angle_beta   90.00
_cell.angle_gamma   90.00
#
_symmetry.space_group_name_H-M   'P 1'
#
loop_
_entity.id
_entity.type
_entity.pdbx_description
1 polymer ?
#
loop_
_entity_poly.entity_id
_entity_poly.type
_entity_poly.pdbx_seq_one_letter_code
_entity_poly.pdbx_strand_id
1 'polypeptide(L)'
;MHILFIGYGKTSQRVAKQLFEKGHQITTISRSEKTDPYGTHLVQDIFTLDLSEIAPVDVVYILLSPDDSTVEGYQHTYVDSIEPIRQALKSHPVKRLIVVSSTRVYGENSGETIDDHSEIHPNDAQGHILHNMELLWQKYFPSQCVIVRPTGIYGASIDRLKRMAEHTQTYPNIHYSNRIHIDDLARFLAFLADFEKPHKSYLVANNAPVPLHEVLLWFQSQLDLPLLTLDSAHVSGKKIYAKHLFETGFQLEHPICFNDYLLCLNAHGTN
;
A
#
# COMPACT_ATOMS: atom_id res chain seq x y z
N MET A 1 -6.35 2.10 -23.01
CA MET A 1 -5.05 1.53 -22.64
C MET A 1 -5.26 0.10 -22.18
N HIS A 2 -4.23 -0.73 -22.32
CA HIS A 2 -4.17 -2.05 -21.71
C HIS A 2 -3.31 -2.00 -20.45
N ILE A 3 -3.87 -2.48 -19.35
CA ILE A 3 -3.30 -2.38 -18.01
C ILE A 3 -3.03 -3.79 -17.48
N LEU A 4 -1.81 -4.00 -16.99
CA LEU A 4 -1.38 -5.26 -16.39
C LEU A 4 -1.21 -5.10 -14.88
N PHE A 5 -1.82 -5.99 -14.11
CA PHE A 5 -1.53 -6.14 -12.68
C PHE A 5 -0.67 -7.38 -12.45
N ILE A 6 0.49 -7.21 -11.83
CA ILE A 6 1.34 -8.30 -11.36
C ILE A 6 1.24 -8.34 -9.84
N GLY A 7 0.53 -9.35 -9.34
CA GLY A 7 0.03 -9.38 -7.97
C GLY A 7 -1.39 -8.82 -7.87
N TYR A 8 -2.37 -9.73 -7.73
CA TYR A 8 -3.79 -9.37 -7.77
C TYR A 8 -4.53 -9.65 -6.45
N GLY A 9 -4.16 -8.86 -5.43
CA GLY A 9 -4.77 -8.87 -4.11
C GLY A 9 -5.93 -7.88 -3.95
N LYS A 10 -6.39 -7.67 -2.71
CA LYS A 10 -7.53 -6.80 -2.37
C LYS A 10 -7.40 -5.36 -2.86
N THR A 11 -6.18 -4.81 -2.83
CA THR A 11 -5.89 -3.46 -3.36
C THR A 11 -6.00 -3.47 -4.88
N SER A 12 -5.30 -4.39 -5.56
CA SER A 12 -5.32 -4.50 -7.03
C SER A 12 -6.74 -4.68 -7.59
N GLN A 13 -7.59 -5.48 -6.94
CA GLN A 13 -8.99 -5.65 -7.34
C GLN A 13 -9.80 -4.35 -7.31
N ARG A 14 -9.56 -3.48 -6.31
CA ARG A 14 -10.21 -2.17 -6.23
C ARG A 14 -9.72 -1.22 -7.30
N VAL A 15 -8.42 -1.21 -7.56
CA VAL A 15 -7.82 -0.40 -8.64
C VAL A 15 -8.37 -0.87 -9.99
N ALA A 16 -8.38 -2.17 -10.24
CA ALA A 16 -8.87 -2.77 -11.47
C ALA A 16 -10.34 -2.47 -11.72
N LYS A 17 -11.21 -2.57 -10.70
CA LYS A 17 -12.61 -2.15 -10.81
C LYS A 17 -12.73 -0.72 -11.36
N GLN A 18 -12.02 0.24 -10.75
CA GLN A 18 -12.11 1.64 -11.16
C GLN A 18 -11.57 1.86 -12.58
N LEU A 19 -10.48 1.20 -12.95
CA LEU A 19 -9.90 1.30 -14.29
C LEU A 19 -10.77 0.62 -15.35
N PHE A 20 -11.46 -0.46 -15.00
CA PHE A 20 -12.43 -1.13 -15.86
C PHE A 20 -13.65 -0.23 -16.10
N GLU A 21 -14.16 0.44 -15.06
CA GLU A 21 -15.25 1.41 -15.17
C GLU A 21 -14.88 2.62 -16.05
N LYS A 22 -13.57 2.94 -16.18
CA LYS A 22 -13.03 3.92 -17.13
C LYS A 22 -12.85 3.39 -18.57
N GLY A 23 -13.20 2.12 -18.83
CA GLY A 23 -13.12 1.49 -20.15
C GLY A 23 -11.71 1.01 -20.53
N HIS A 24 -10.81 0.83 -19.57
CA HIS A 24 -9.52 0.21 -19.85
C HIS A 24 -9.63 -1.32 -19.97
N GLN A 25 -8.79 -1.89 -20.83
CA GLN A 25 -8.60 -3.34 -20.89
C GLN A 25 -7.67 -3.76 -19.75
N ILE A 26 -8.01 -4.82 -19.03
CA ILE A 26 -7.24 -5.27 -17.87
C ILE A 26 -6.82 -6.73 -18.05
N THR A 27 -5.55 -7.00 -17.75
CA THR A 27 -5.02 -8.34 -17.53
C THR A 27 -4.40 -8.41 -16.15
N THR A 28 -4.54 -9.54 -15.47
CA THR A 28 -4.00 -9.70 -14.11
C THR A 28 -3.25 -11.02 -13.97
N ILE A 29 -2.19 -10.99 -13.18
CA ILE A 29 -1.37 -12.16 -12.85
C ILE A 29 -1.48 -12.45 -11.35
N SER A 30 -1.85 -13.68 -11.00
CA SER A 30 -1.73 -14.22 -9.65
C SER A 30 -1.54 -15.74 -9.68
N ARG A 31 -1.08 -16.32 -8.57
CA ARG A 31 -0.92 -17.78 -8.43
C ARG A 31 -2.22 -18.54 -8.20
N SER A 32 -3.29 -17.82 -7.88
CA SER A 32 -4.64 -18.39 -7.71
C SER A 32 -5.61 -17.77 -8.71
N GLU A 33 -6.63 -18.54 -9.08
CA GLU A 33 -7.73 -18.05 -9.89
C GLU A 33 -8.49 -16.91 -9.21
N LYS A 34 -9.06 -16.06 -10.05
CA LYS A 34 -9.82 -14.88 -9.69
C LYS A 34 -11.06 -14.86 -10.58
N THR A 35 -12.17 -14.44 -10.00
CA THR A 35 -13.49 -14.54 -10.64
C THR A 35 -14.17 -13.18 -10.80
N ASP A 36 -13.47 -12.09 -10.49
CA ASP A 36 -14.03 -10.76 -10.70
C ASP A 36 -14.13 -10.42 -12.19
N PRO A 37 -15.13 -9.63 -12.61
CA PRO A 37 -15.40 -9.40 -14.02
C PRO A 37 -14.52 -8.33 -14.65
N TYR A 38 -13.50 -7.83 -13.94
CA TYR A 38 -12.80 -6.61 -14.34
C TYR A 38 -11.73 -6.83 -15.43
N GLY A 39 -11.35 -8.06 -15.73
CA GLY A 39 -10.33 -8.34 -16.75
C GLY A 39 -10.06 -9.81 -17.01
N THR A 40 -9.11 -10.06 -17.92
CA THR A 40 -8.61 -11.41 -18.20
C THR A 40 -7.61 -11.81 -17.13
N HIS A 41 -7.94 -12.85 -16.37
CA HIS A 41 -7.07 -13.38 -15.32
C HIS A 41 -6.17 -14.49 -15.87
N LEU A 42 -4.86 -14.39 -15.64
CA LEU A 42 -3.89 -15.43 -15.97
C LEU A 42 -3.30 -15.97 -14.67
N VAL A 43 -3.40 -17.29 -14.50
CA VAL A 43 -2.79 -17.99 -13.38
C VAL A 43 -1.36 -18.35 -13.75
N GLN A 44 -0.40 -17.58 -13.25
CA GLN A 44 1.01 -17.78 -13.53
C GLN A 44 1.87 -17.48 -12.31
N ASP A 45 3.06 -18.08 -12.28
CA ASP A 45 4.13 -17.71 -11.38
C ASP A 45 4.94 -16.54 -11.98
N ILE A 46 5.32 -15.57 -11.15
CA ILE A 46 6.08 -14.39 -11.59
C ILE A 46 7.50 -14.72 -12.05
N PHE A 47 8.08 -15.84 -11.59
CA PHE A 47 9.41 -16.30 -11.99
C PHE A 47 9.41 -17.01 -13.35
N THR A 48 8.25 -17.43 -13.84
CA THR A 48 8.06 -18.06 -15.15
C THR A 48 7.02 -17.31 -15.98
N LEU A 49 6.96 -15.98 -15.80
CA LEU A 49 5.93 -15.13 -16.39
C LEU A 49 6.04 -15.11 -17.93
N ASP A 50 4.93 -15.41 -18.60
CA ASP A 50 4.80 -15.33 -20.05
C ASP A 50 3.66 -14.38 -20.42
N LEU A 51 4.03 -13.32 -21.14
CA LEU A 51 3.14 -12.26 -21.62
C LEU A 51 3.08 -12.21 -23.16
N SER A 52 3.59 -13.23 -23.86
CA SER A 52 3.67 -13.25 -25.33
C SER A 52 2.29 -13.24 -26.01
N GLU A 53 1.29 -13.87 -25.39
CA GLU A 53 -0.07 -14.02 -25.93
C GLU A 53 -1.05 -12.92 -25.48
N ILE A 54 -0.58 -11.91 -24.73
CA ILE A 54 -1.43 -10.79 -24.32
C ILE A 54 -1.21 -9.57 -25.22
N ALA A 55 -2.24 -8.71 -25.32
CA ALA A 55 -2.12 -7.46 -26.06
C ALA A 55 -0.97 -6.56 -25.51
N PRO A 56 -0.45 -5.63 -26.31
CA PRO A 56 0.59 -4.69 -25.86
C PRO A 56 0.14 -3.89 -24.63
N VAL A 57 0.95 -3.90 -23.57
CA VAL A 57 0.62 -3.29 -22.27
C VAL A 57 1.16 -1.87 -22.20
N ASP A 58 0.30 -0.91 -21.82
CA ASP A 58 0.66 0.50 -21.63
C ASP A 58 1.07 0.81 -20.18
N VAL A 59 0.34 0.25 -19.20
CA VAL A 59 0.50 0.55 -17.77
C VAL A 59 0.66 -0.76 -17.00
N VAL A 60 1.67 -0.83 -16.16
CA VAL A 60 1.94 -2.00 -15.31
C VAL A 60 1.88 -1.60 -13.85
N TYR A 61 1.20 -2.41 -13.06
CA TYR A 61 1.11 -2.31 -11.61
C TYR A 61 1.83 -3.49 -10.97
N ILE A 62 2.81 -3.22 -10.10
CA ILE A 62 3.50 -4.24 -9.29
C ILE A 62 2.98 -4.14 -7.86
N LEU A 63 2.15 -5.11 -7.44
CA LEU A 63 1.57 -5.21 -6.10
C LEU A 63 1.78 -6.61 -5.54
N LEU A 64 3.05 -6.95 -5.34
CA LEU A 64 3.45 -8.24 -4.78
C LEU A 64 3.37 -8.24 -3.26
N SER A 65 3.09 -9.41 -2.70
CA SER A 65 3.16 -9.67 -1.26
C SER A 65 3.88 -11.00 -1.06
N PRO A 66 4.86 -11.08 -0.16
CA PRO A 66 5.58 -12.31 0.09
C PRO A 66 4.67 -13.31 0.80
N ASP A 67 4.96 -14.60 0.60
CA ASP A 67 4.23 -15.69 1.26
C ASP A 67 4.44 -15.72 2.77
N ASP A 68 5.61 -15.27 3.21
CA ASP A 68 5.98 -15.16 4.60
C ASP A 68 6.70 -13.83 4.88
N SER A 69 6.88 -13.52 6.15
CA SER A 69 7.54 -12.29 6.60
C SER A 69 9.02 -12.48 6.91
N THR A 70 9.69 -13.48 6.32
CA THR A 70 11.14 -13.67 6.50
C THR A 70 11.93 -12.68 5.64
N VAL A 71 13.24 -12.59 5.87
CA VAL A 71 14.13 -11.75 5.04
C VAL A 71 14.25 -12.37 3.65
N GLU A 72 14.35 -13.69 3.59
CA GLU A 72 14.44 -14.49 2.38
C GLU A 72 13.17 -14.39 1.53
N GLY A 73 11.99 -14.48 2.16
CA GLY A 73 10.70 -14.31 1.48
C GLY A 73 10.55 -12.90 0.88
N TYR A 74 11.04 -11.87 1.58
CA TYR A 74 11.09 -10.50 1.08
C TYR A 74 12.05 -10.37 -0.10
N GLN A 75 13.28 -10.88 0.01
CA GLN A 75 14.29 -10.83 -1.05
C GLN A 75 13.78 -11.53 -2.32
N HIS A 76 13.26 -12.74 -2.17
CA HIS A 76 12.68 -13.53 -3.25
C HIS A 76 11.55 -12.75 -3.95
N THR A 77 10.58 -12.26 -3.18
CA THR A 77 9.40 -11.61 -3.75
C THR A 77 9.70 -10.25 -4.37
N TYR A 78 10.49 -9.41 -3.72
CA TYR A 78 10.63 -8.00 -4.09
C TYR A 78 11.83 -7.70 -4.98
N VAL A 79 12.91 -8.49 -4.90
CA VAL A 79 14.14 -8.23 -5.66
C VAL A 79 14.38 -9.31 -6.71
N ASP A 80 14.31 -10.58 -6.33
CA ASP A 80 14.66 -11.67 -7.26
C ASP A 80 13.61 -11.80 -8.39
N SER A 81 12.36 -11.40 -8.14
CA SER A 81 11.29 -11.39 -9.14
C SER A 81 11.44 -10.29 -10.21
N ILE A 82 12.30 -9.27 -9.98
CA ILE A 82 12.42 -8.11 -10.88
C ILE A 82 12.91 -8.54 -12.26
N GLU A 83 13.95 -9.39 -12.33
CA GLU A 83 14.52 -9.76 -13.63
C GLU A 83 13.56 -10.60 -14.50
N PRO A 84 12.90 -11.65 -13.99
CA PRO A 84 11.86 -12.36 -14.73
C PRO A 84 10.74 -11.44 -15.25
N ILE A 85 10.19 -10.58 -14.38
CA ILE A 85 9.13 -9.65 -14.77
C ILE A 85 9.65 -8.67 -15.84
N ARG A 86 10.83 -8.10 -15.65
CA ARG A 86 11.44 -7.18 -16.61
C ARG A 86 11.67 -7.83 -17.97
N GLN A 87 12.09 -9.10 -18.01
CA GLN A 87 12.25 -9.86 -19.25
C GLN A 87 10.90 -9.95 -19.98
N ALA A 88 9.86 -10.42 -19.29
CA ALA A 88 8.52 -10.56 -19.86
C ALA A 88 7.96 -9.23 -20.39
N LEU A 89 8.30 -8.10 -19.76
CA LEU A 89 7.83 -6.78 -20.19
C LEU A 89 8.58 -6.18 -21.38
N LYS A 90 9.72 -6.74 -21.84
CA LYS A 90 10.55 -6.16 -22.91
C LYS A 90 9.80 -5.97 -24.24
N SER A 91 8.85 -6.85 -24.54
CA SER A 91 8.03 -6.80 -25.76
C SER A 91 6.87 -5.81 -25.67
N HIS A 92 6.61 -5.21 -24.51
CA HIS A 92 5.45 -4.34 -24.30
C HIS A 92 5.87 -2.86 -24.28
N PRO A 93 5.07 -1.96 -24.85
CA PRO A 93 5.34 -0.53 -24.90
C PRO A 93 4.96 0.15 -23.57
N VAL A 94 5.50 -0.34 -22.45
CA VAL A 94 5.17 0.17 -21.11
C VAL A 94 5.52 1.66 -21.02
N LYS A 95 4.49 2.48 -20.82
CA LYS A 95 4.58 3.94 -20.64
C LYS A 95 4.64 4.33 -19.17
N ARG A 96 4.06 3.49 -18.30
CA ARG A 96 4.01 3.72 -16.86
C ARG A 96 4.13 2.42 -16.09
N LEU A 97 4.99 2.42 -15.08
CA LEU A 97 5.19 1.32 -14.15
C LEU A 97 4.95 1.85 -12.73
N ILE A 98 3.88 1.40 -12.08
CA ILE A 98 3.53 1.81 -10.71
C ILE A 98 3.89 0.66 -9.78
N VAL A 99 4.87 0.90 -8.91
CA VAL A 99 5.36 -0.11 -7.95
C VAL A 99 4.91 0.27 -6.56
N VAL A 100 4.16 -0.61 -5.91
CA VAL A 100 3.74 -0.41 -4.52
C VAL A 100 4.82 -0.96 -3.59
N SER A 101 5.47 -0.04 -2.88
CA SER A 101 6.48 -0.28 -1.85
C SER A 101 5.84 -0.08 -0.46
N SER A 102 6.61 0.38 0.52
CA SER A 102 6.16 0.61 1.88
C SER A 102 6.95 1.74 2.54
N THR A 103 6.33 2.44 3.48
CA THR A 103 7.01 3.45 4.31
C THR A 103 8.03 2.87 5.29
N ARG A 104 8.21 1.54 5.30
CA ARG A 104 9.28 0.85 6.05
C ARG A 104 10.69 1.23 5.59
N VAL A 105 10.84 1.77 4.38
CA VAL A 105 12.14 2.26 3.88
C VAL A 105 12.69 3.42 4.71
N TYR A 106 11.85 4.10 5.49
CA TYR A 106 12.25 5.12 6.46
C TYR A 106 12.48 4.47 7.83
N GLY A 107 13.70 4.51 8.35
CA GLY A 107 14.11 3.86 9.60
C GLY A 107 13.84 4.66 10.87
N GLU A 108 13.34 5.87 10.75
CA GLU A 108 13.01 6.76 11.87
C GLU A 108 11.94 6.12 12.77
N ASN A 109 12.16 6.22 14.08
CA ASN A 109 11.39 5.51 15.10
C ASN A 109 11.34 6.23 16.47
N SER A 110 11.61 7.53 16.52
CA SER A 110 11.62 8.38 17.72
C SER A 110 10.60 9.52 17.63
N GLY A 111 9.59 9.41 16.74
CA GLY A 111 8.57 10.41 16.52
C GLY A 111 8.95 11.51 15.52
N GLU A 112 9.97 11.27 14.70
CA GLU A 112 10.39 12.17 13.63
C GLU A 112 9.29 12.35 12.58
N THR A 113 9.34 13.49 11.88
CA THR A 113 8.43 13.80 10.79
C THR A 113 9.07 13.40 9.46
N ILE A 114 8.35 12.62 8.65
CA ILE A 114 8.75 12.15 7.32
C ILE A 114 7.80 12.70 6.28
N ASP A 115 8.35 13.15 5.16
CA ASP A 115 7.63 13.60 3.98
C ASP A 115 8.30 13.11 2.68
N ASP A 116 7.77 13.50 1.53
CA ASP A 116 8.26 13.07 0.22
C ASP A 116 9.67 13.58 -0.12
N HIS A 117 10.25 14.50 0.66
CA HIS A 117 11.61 15.01 0.50
C HIS A 117 12.60 14.37 1.49
N SER A 118 12.11 13.60 2.45
CA SER A 118 12.95 12.96 3.46
C SER A 118 13.84 11.89 2.82
N GLU A 119 15.10 11.82 3.27
CA GLU A 119 16.04 10.80 2.82
C GLU A 119 15.62 9.40 3.30
N ILE A 120 15.96 8.39 2.50
CA ILE A 120 15.56 7.00 2.75
C ILE A 120 16.69 6.28 3.48
N HIS A 121 16.53 6.09 4.78
CA HIS A 121 17.49 5.38 5.64
C HIS A 121 16.81 4.22 6.37
N PRO A 122 16.71 3.03 5.76
CA PRO A 122 16.13 1.88 6.43
C PRO A 122 16.96 1.46 7.65
N ASN A 123 16.29 0.94 8.68
CA ASN A 123 16.93 0.49 9.94
C ASN A 123 16.83 -1.03 10.16
N ASP A 124 16.25 -1.76 9.22
CA ASP A 124 16.11 -3.22 9.27
C ASP A 124 16.30 -3.86 7.89
N ALA A 125 16.56 -5.17 7.87
CA ALA A 125 16.89 -5.91 6.64
C ALA A 125 15.77 -5.83 5.58
N GLN A 126 14.51 -5.86 6.00
CA GLN A 126 13.37 -5.82 5.08
C GLN A 126 13.18 -4.43 4.46
N GLY A 127 13.44 -3.37 5.22
CA GLY A 127 13.49 -2.00 4.72
C GLY A 127 14.62 -1.79 3.72
N HIS A 128 15.79 -2.40 3.94
CA HIS A 128 16.89 -2.39 2.96
C HIS A 128 16.52 -3.12 1.66
N ILE A 129 15.85 -4.27 1.74
CA ILE A 129 15.36 -5.00 0.56
C ILE A 129 14.35 -4.16 -0.23
N LEU A 130 13.39 -3.53 0.44
CA LEU A 130 12.41 -2.67 -0.20
C LEU A 130 13.08 -1.47 -0.88
N HIS A 131 14.04 -0.82 -0.21
CA HIS A 131 14.79 0.28 -0.84
C HIS A 131 15.58 -0.20 -2.06
N ASN A 132 16.21 -1.37 -2.00
CA ASN A 132 16.90 -1.98 -3.14
C ASN A 132 15.92 -2.26 -4.31
N MET A 133 14.75 -2.82 -4.03
CA MET A 133 13.68 -3.01 -5.03
C MET A 133 13.32 -1.69 -5.71
N GLU A 134 13.09 -0.62 -4.94
CA GLU A 134 12.75 0.70 -5.49
C GLU A 134 13.83 1.21 -6.44
N LEU A 135 15.10 1.14 -6.02
CA LEU A 135 16.25 1.56 -6.82
C LEU A 135 16.39 0.75 -8.11
N LEU A 136 16.17 -0.57 -8.05
CA LEU A 136 16.24 -1.45 -9.22
C LEU A 136 15.14 -1.14 -10.24
N TRP A 137 13.89 -0.98 -9.80
CA TRP A 137 12.80 -0.61 -10.71
C TRP A 137 13.02 0.76 -11.35
N GLN A 138 13.46 1.75 -10.56
CA GLN A 138 13.80 3.07 -11.11
C GLN A 138 15.00 3.03 -12.05
N LYS A 139 15.99 2.16 -11.80
CA LYS A 139 17.12 1.97 -12.71
C LYS A 139 16.69 1.33 -14.03
N TYR A 140 15.81 0.34 -14.01
CA TYR A 140 15.38 -0.38 -15.21
C TYR A 140 14.30 0.37 -16.01
N PHE A 141 13.48 1.19 -15.35
CA PHE A 141 12.41 1.99 -15.95
C PHE A 141 12.52 3.47 -15.54
N PRO A 142 13.62 4.17 -15.89
CA PRO A 142 13.93 5.49 -15.33
C PRO A 142 12.93 6.58 -15.69
N SER A 143 12.25 6.49 -16.85
CA SER A 143 11.23 7.46 -17.23
C SER A 143 9.82 7.04 -16.78
N GLN A 144 9.53 5.75 -16.72
CA GLN A 144 8.18 5.20 -16.52
C GLN A 144 7.84 4.88 -15.06
N CYS A 145 8.85 4.59 -14.23
CA CYS A 145 8.65 4.10 -12.87
C CYS A 145 8.16 5.19 -11.91
N VAL A 146 7.09 4.88 -11.19
CA VAL A 146 6.55 5.65 -10.07
C VAL A 146 6.46 4.74 -8.85
N ILE A 147 7.18 5.08 -7.79
CA ILE A 147 7.14 4.35 -6.52
C ILE A 147 6.03 4.89 -5.63
N VAL A 148 5.17 4.03 -5.10
CA VAL A 148 4.09 4.41 -4.20
C VAL A 148 4.31 3.75 -2.84
N ARG A 149 4.44 4.54 -1.78
CA ARG A 149 4.71 4.10 -0.41
C ARG A 149 3.49 4.37 0.47
N PRO A 150 2.47 3.49 0.45
CA PRO A 150 1.33 3.63 1.35
C PRO A 150 1.77 3.44 2.80
N THR A 151 1.14 4.22 3.68
CA THR A 151 1.17 4.01 5.13
C THR A 151 0.31 2.79 5.51
N GLY A 152 0.00 2.58 6.79
CA GLY A 152 -0.80 1.45 7.26
C GLY A 152 -2.18 1.41 6.59
N ILE A 153 -2.35 0.49 5.63
CA ILE A 153 -3.60 0.33 4.89
C ILE A 153 -4.68 -0.21 5.83
N TYR A 154 -5.80 0.50 5.91
CA TYR A 154 -6.97 0.06 6.68
C TYR A 154 -8.24 -0.05 5.83
N GLY A 155 -9.29 -0.58 6.44
CA GLY A 155 -10.52 -1.05 5.80
C GLY A 155 -10.89 -2.38 6.43
N ALA A 156 -10.41 -3.49 5.89
CA ALA A 156 -10.59 -4.81 6.51
C ALA A 156 -9.81 -5.01 7.83
N SER A 157 -8.82 -4.17 8.14
CA SER A 157 -8.03 -4.29 9.38
C SER A 157 -8.68 -3.62 10.60
N ILE A 158 -9.85 -2.98 10.42
CA ILE A 158 -10.60 -2.33 11.51
C ILE A 158 -10.96 -3.36 12.59
N ASP A 159 -11.42 -4.56 12.20
CA ASP A 159 -11.71 -5.65 13.15
C ASP A 159 -10.49 -6.07 13.98
N ARG A 160 -9.29 -6.01 13.39
CA ARG A 160 -8.04 -6.30 14.11
C ARG A 160 -7.75 -5.22 15.14
N LEU A 161 -7.99 -3.95 14.81
CA LEU A 161 -7.84 -2.83 15.76
C LEU A 161 -8.87 -2.94 16.90
N LYS A 162 -10.12 -3.27 16.58
CA LYS A 162 -11.17 -3.56 17.57
C LYS A 162 -10.75 -4.68 18.52
N ARG A 163 -10.34 -5.85 18.00
CA ARG A 163 -9.86 -6.96 18.82
C ARG A 163 -8.64 -6.57 19.65
N MET A 164 -7.72 -5.78 19.11
CA MET A 164 -6.58 -5.29 19.88
C MET A 164 -7.04 -4.42 21.05
N ALA A 165 -8.03 -3.54 20.85
CA ALA A 165 -8.60 -2.70 21.90
C ALA A 165 -9.28 -3.53 23.02
N GLU A 166 -9.99 -4.61 22.65
CA GLU A 166 -10.64 -5.53 23.60
C GLU A 166 -9.65 -6.24 24.55
N HIS A 167 -8.41 -6.44 24.11
CA HIS A 167 -7.42 -7.24 24.85
C HIS A 167 -6.26 -6.41 25.43
N THR A 168 -6.21 -5.09 25.16
CA THR A 168 -5.10 -4.23 25.61
C THR A 168 -5.48 -3.48 26.88
N GLN A 169 -4.86 -3.85 28.01
CA GLN A 169 -5.05 -3.16 29.30
C GLN A 169 -3.98 -2.11 29.56
N THR A 170 -2.75 -2.36 29.11
CA THR A 170 -1.65 -1.39 29.18
C THR A 170 -1.02 -1.24 27.81
N TYR A 171 -0.43 -0.08 27.55
CA TYR A 171 0.31 0.18 26.32
C TYR A 171 1.69 0.76 26.66
N PRO A 172 2.78 0.23 26.08
CA PRO A 172 4.11 0.47 26.62
C PRO A 172 4.60 1.91 26.45
N ASN A 173 4.22 2.58 25.35
CA ASN A 173 4.83 3.86 24.97
C ASN A 173 3.95 4.64 23.96
N ILE A 174 4.25 5.92 23.69
CA ILE A 174 3.57 6.70 22.65
C ILE A 174 4.11 6.30 21.27
N HIS A 175 3.52 5.28 20.64
CA HIS A 175 3.90 4.84 19.29
C HIS A 175 3.04 5.52 18.21
N TYR A 176 3.63 6.40 17.38
CA TYR A 176 2.93 7.02 16.26
C TYR A 176 2.60 6.01 15.17
N SER A 177 1.34 6.01 14.75
CA SER A 177 0.83 5.18 13.66
C SER A 177 0.25 6.05 12.53
N ASN A 178 0.44 5.61 11.29
CA ASN A 178 0.06 6.34 10.08
C ASN A 178 -0.85 5.48 9.23
N ARG A 179 -1.83 6.08 8.55
CA ARG A 179 -2.90 5.32 7.89
C ARG A 179 -3.31 5.90 6.54
N ILE A 180 -3.79 5.00 5.68
CA ILE A 180 -4.51 5.33 4.46
C ILE A 180 -5.65 4.33 4.26
N HIS A 181 -6.83 4.82 3.87
CA HIS A 181 -7.94 3.92 3.58
C HIS A 181 -7.66 3.16 2.29
N ILE A 182 -8.02 1.87 2.23
CA ILE A 182 -7.75 1.04 1.05
C ILE A 182 -8.41 1.60 -0.22
N ASP A 183 -9.58 2.23 -0.10
CA ASP A 183 -10.28 2.80 -1.25
C ASP A 183 -9.61 4.10 -1.73
N ASP A 184 -9.11 4.93 -0.81
CA ASP A 184 -8.31 6.12 -1.19
C ASP A 184 -6.98 5.72 -1.85
N LEU A 185 -6.30 4.69 -1.32
CA LEU A 185 -5.11 4.14 -1.97
C LEU A 185 -5.44 3.63 -3.38
N ALA A 186 -6.54 2.87 -3.52
CA ALA A 186 -6.93 2.34 -4.82
C ALA A 186 -7.30 3.44 -5.82
N ARG A 187 -8.02 4.47 -5.37
CA ARG A 187 -8.34 5.68 -6.15
C ARG A 187 -7.08 6.41 -6.59
N PHE A 188 -6.11 6.59 -5.70
CA PHE A 188 -4.87 7.27 -6.05
C PHE A 188 -4.04 6.46 -7.05
N LEU A 189 -3.94 5.15 -6.87
CA LEU A 189 -3.30 4.26 -7.85
C LEU A 189 -3.99 4.36 -9.22
N ALA A 190 -5.32 4.29 -9.28
CA ALA A 190 -6.08 4.43 -10.53
C ALA A 190 -5.96 5.84 -11.15
N PHE A 191 -5.80 6.87 -10.32
CA PHE A 191 -5.52 8.24 -10.77
C PHE A 191 -4.13 8.34 -11.43
N LEU A 192 -3.12 7.69 -10.86
CA LEU A 192 -1.77 7.67 -11.44
C LEU A 192 -1.70 6.99 -12.81
N ALA A 193 -2.66 6.17 -13.21
CA ALA A 193 -2.67 5.55 -14.55
C ALA A 193 -2.62 6.58 -15.69
N ASP A 194 -3.34 7.69 -15.54
CA ASP A 194 -3.52 8.71 -16.57
C ASP A 194 -2.88 10.06 -16.22
N PHE A 195 -2.37 10.23 -14.99
CA PHE A 195 -1.78 11.50 -14.56
C PHE A 195 -0.55 11.88 -15.41
N GLU A 196 -0.54 13.04 -16.06
CA GLU A 196 0.47 13.32 -17.11
C GLU A 196 1.90 13.41 -16.57
N LYS A 197 2.10 14.05 -15.42
CA LYS A 197 3.43 14.39 -14.89
C LYS A 197 3.57 13.95 -13.43
N PRO A 198 3.63 12.63 -13.17
CA PRO A 198 3.81 12.15 -11.80
C PRO A 198 5.22 12.47 -11.29
N HIS A 199 5.33 12.70 -9.98
CA HIS A 199 6.61 12.60 -9.29
C HIS A 199 7.15 11.16 -9.39
N LYS A 200 8.47 10.99 -9.19
CA LYS A 200 9.11 9.66 -9.18
C LYS A 200 8.67 8.78 -8.02
N SER A 201 8.18 9.39 -6.95
CA SER A 201 7.62 8.69 -5.81
C SER A 201 6.57 9.50 -5.08
N TYR A 202 5.68 8.77 -4.40
CA TYR A 202 4.63 9.30 -3.54
C TYR A 202 4.58 8.53 -2.22
N LEU A 203 4.61 9.23 -1.10
CA LEU A 203 3.97 8.77 0.12
C LEU A 203 2.45 8.80 -0.07
N VAL A 204 1.74 7.83 0.53
CA VAL A 204 0.26 7.85 0.53
C VAL A 204 -0.25 7.67 1.95
N ALA A 205 -0.78 8.77 2.50
CA ALA A 205 -1.25 8.88 3.88
C ALA A 205 -2.43 9.84 3.95
N ASN A 206 -3.24 9.73 5.00
CA ASN A 206 -4.29 10.70 5.29
C ASN A 206 -3.78 12.00 5.94
N ASN A 207 -2.48 12.15 6.14
CA ASN A 207 -1.84 13.28 6.83
C ASN A 207 -2.37 13.55 8.26
N ALA A 208 -2.90 12.51 8.92
CA ALA A 208 -3.27 12.56 10.32
C ALA A 208 -2.55 11.43 11.10
N PRO A 209 -1.25 11.57 11.41
CA PRO A 209 -0.55 10.66 12.30
C PRO A 209 -1.19 10.67 13.69
N VAL A 210 -1.53 9.50 14.22
CA VAL A 210 -2.16 9.36 15.54
C VAL A 210 -1.43 8.28 16.33
N PRO A 211 -1.11 8.49 17.62
CA PRO A 211 -0.58 7.44 18.48
C PRO A 211 -1.50 6.22 18.53
N LEU A 212 -0.94 5.01 18.45
CA LEU A 212 -1.76 3.79 18.40
C LEU A 212 -2.61 3.62 19.68
N HIS A 213 -2.06 3.99 20.84
CA HIS A 213 -2.79 3.93 22.11
C HIS A 213 -4.03 4.83 22.12
N GLU A 214 -4.00 6.00 21.48
CA GLU A 214 -5.18 6.89 21.35
C GLU A 214 -6.25 6.25 20.46
N VAL A 215 -5.85 5.55 19.40
CA VAL A 215 -6.80 4.79 18.57
C VAL A 215 -7.46 3.67 19.37
N LEU A 216 -6.69 2.97 20.21
CA LEU A 216 -7.23 1.93 21.09
C LEU A 216 -8.16 2.49 22.16
N LEU A 217 -7.79 3.60 22.81
CA LEU A 217 -8.64 4.32 23.76
C LEU A 217 -9.95 4.76 23.12
N TRP A 218 -9.91 5.23 21.86
CA TRP A 218 -11.11 5.56 21.11
C TRP A 218 -12.02 4.34 20.95
N PHE A 219 -11.49 3.19 20.52
CA PHE A 219 -12.28 1.95 20.43
C PHE A 219 -12.84 1.51 21.79
N GLN A 220 -12.04 1.56 22.85
CA GLN A 220 -12.47 1.20 24.19
C GLN A 220 -13.62 2.10 24.67
N SER A 221 -13.52 3.40 24.41
CA SER A 221 -14.60 4.35 24.70
C SER A 221 -15.87 4.09 23.88
N GLN A 222 -15.76 3.71 22.60
CA GLN A 222 -16.94 3.40 21.77
C GLN A 222 -17.62 2.09 22.15
N LEU A 223 -16.92 1.19 22.84
CA LEU A 223 -17.36 -0.16 23.19
C LEU A 223 -17.65 -0.32 24.69
N ASP A 224 -17.62 0.77 25.47
CA ASP A 224 -17.77 0.78 26.93
C ASP A 224 -16.81 -0.20 27.64
N LEU A 225 -15.58 -0.32 27.14
CA LEU A 225 -14.53 -1.15 27.71
C LEU A 225 -13.67 -0.37 28.72
N PRO A 226 -13.01 -1.05 29.67
CA PRO A 226 -11.99 -0.42 30.50
C PRO A 226 -10.91 0.25 29.65
N LEU A 227 -10.62 1.51 29.95
CA LEU A 227 -9.60 2.29 29.25
C LEU A 227 -8.21 1.77 29.62
N LEU A 228 -7.36 1.60 28.62
CA LEU A 228 -5.97 1.23 28.84
C LEU A 228 -5.21 2.33 29.60
N THR A 229 -4.13 1.93 30.28
CA THR A 229 -3.15 2.86 30.85
C THR A 229 -1.89 2.89 29.99
N LEU A 230 -1.31 4.09 29.82
CA LEU A 230 -0.02 4.27 29.15
C LEU A 230 1.12 4.11 30.15
N ASP A 231 2.03 3.18 29.90
CA ASP A 231 3.12 2.86 30.84
C ASP A 231 4.25 3.89 30.81
N SER A 232 4.50 4.51 29.64
CA SER A 232 5.57 5.47 29.44
C SER A 232 5.22 6.54 28.41
N ALA A 233 5.72 7.75 28.62
CA ALA A 233 5.66 8.85 27.65
C ALA A 233 6.75 8.75 26.56
N HIS A 234 7.57 7.69 26.56
CA HIS A 234 8.58 7.47 25.53
C HIS A 234 7.94 7.40 24.14
N VAL A 235 8.45 8.18 23.19
CA VAL A 235 7.90 8.26 21.83
C VAL A 235 8.58 7.25 20.93
N SER A 236 7.81 6.53 20.13
CA SER A 236 8.34 5.73 19.02
C SER A 236 7.49 5.84 17.75
N GLY A 237 7.93 5.18 16.67
CA GLY A 237 7.33 5.35 15.35
C GLY A 237 7.75 6.66 14.70
N LYS A 238 6.99 7.09 13.70
CA LYS A 238 7.25 8.30 12.90
C LYS A 238 5.92 8.90 12.44
N LYS A 239 5.92 10.18 12.09
CA LYS A 239 4.75 10.92 11.58
C LYS A 239 4.93 11.17 10.09
N ILE A 240 4.06 10.61 9.26
CA ILE A 240 4.21 10.62 7.81
C ILE A 240 3.21 11.60 7.18
N TYR A 241 3.72 12.48 6.33
CA TYR A 241 2.94 13.47 5.58
C TYR A 241 3.21 13.35 4.09
N ALA A 242 2.18 13.00 3.33
CA ALA A 242 2.21 12.80 1.89
C ALA A 242 2.03 14.11 1.11
N LYS A 243 3.04 14.99 1.11
CA LYS A 243 3.00 16.29 0.41
C LYS A 243 2.71 16.16 -1.08
N HIS A 244 3.46 15.30 -1.79
CA HIS A 244 3.30 15.14 -3.23
C HIS A 244 1.90 14.63 -3.61
N LEU A 245 1.27 13.80 -2.77
CA LEU A 245 -0.11 13.34 -3.00
C LEU A 245 -1.07 14.53 -3.13
N PHE A 246 -1.04 15.47 -2.17
CA PHE A 246 -1.94 16.62 -2.17
C PHE A 246 -1.57 17.67 -3.22
N GLU A 247 -0.30 17.79 -3.60
CA GLU A 247 0.14 18.63 -4.72
C GLU A 247 -0.48 18.23 -6.07
N THR A 248 -0.88 16.96 -6.22
CA THR A 248 -1.63 16.53 -7.42
C THR A 248 -3.07 17.06 -7.49
N GLY A 249 -3.58 17.66 -6.40
CA GLY A 249 -4.99 18.04 -6.25
C GLY A 249 -5.90 16.88 -5.86
N PHE A 250 -5.37 15.66 -5.68
CA PHE A 250 -6.14 14.49 -5.25
C PHE A 250 -6.83 14.73 -3.90
N GLN A 251 -8.12 14.37 -3.82
CA GLN A 251 -8.93 14.51 -2.62
C GLN A 251 -9.24 13.14 -2.03
N LEU A 252 -8.97 13.00 -0.73
CA LEU A 252 -9.32 11.82 0.04
C LEU A 252 -10.82 11.79 0.32
N GLU A 253 -11.43 10.62 0.17
CA GLU A 253 -12.79 10.36 0.63
C GLU A 253 -12.83 9.97 2.10
N HIS A 254 -11.73 9.41 2.62
CA HIS A 254 -11.61 8.95 4.01
C HIS A 254 -10.48 9.69 4.75
N PRO A 255 -10.55 11.04 4.88
CA PRO A 255 -9.49 11.82 5.53
C PRO A 255 -9.39 11.54 7.04
N ILE A 256 -10.52 11.20 7.69
CA ILE A 256 -10.61 10.99 9.14
C ILE A 256 -11.00 9.54 9.40
N CYS A 257 -10.02 8.69 9.75
CA CYS A 257 -10.24 7.25 9.90
C CYS A 257 -11.25 6.86 10.99
N PHE A 258 -11.45 7.71 12.00
CA PHE A 258 -12.45 7.48 13.05
C PHE A 258 -13.89 7.47 12.53
N ASN A 259 -14.18 8.19 11.44
CA ASN A 259 -15.51 8.14 10.80
C ASN A 259 -15.77 6.74 10.24
N ASP A 260 -14.76 6.15 9.58
CA ASP A 260 -14.85 4.80 9.02
C ASP A 260 -14.91 3.73 10.10
N TYR A 261 -14.17 3.92 11.19
CA TYR A 261 -14.24 3.02 12.34
C TYR A 261 -15.63 3.02 12.95
N LEU A 262 -16.24 4.20 13.11
CA LEU A 262 -17.59 4.33 13.67
C LEU A 262 -18.64 3.68 12.75
N LEU A 263 -18.54 3.89 11.44
CA LEU A 263 -19.41 3.23 10.47
C LEU A 263 -19.30 1.70 10.55
N CYS A 264 -18.09 1.17 10.66
CA CYS A 264 -17.85 -0.26 10.81
C CYS A 264 -18.42 -0.81 12.13
N LEU A 265 -18.25 -0.10 13.26
CA LEU A 265 -18.83 -0.49 14.54
C LEU A 265 -20.37 -0.53 14.49
N ASN A 266 -20.99 0.47 13.86
CA ASN A 266 -22.46 0.56 13.75
C ASN A 266 -23.04 -0.51 12.82
N ALA A 267 -22.35 -0.86 11.74
CA ALA A 267 -22.80 -1.92 10.82
C ALA A 267 -22.85 -3.32 11.49
N HIS A 268 -22.11 -3.51 12.58
CA HIS A 268 -22.10 -4.74 13.37
C HIS A 268 -22.89 -4.63 14.69
N GLY A 269 -23.47 -3.46 14.99
CA GLY A 269 -24.26 -3.18 16.20
C GLY A 269 -25.77 -3.43 16.05
N THR A 270 -26.26 -3.78 14.85
CA THR A 270 -27.63 -4.25 14.62
C THR A 270 -27.67 -5.76 14.62
N ASN A 271 -27.69 -6.37 15.81
CA ASN A 271 -28.15 -7.74 16.05
C ASN A 271 -28.82 -7.79 17.42
#